data_AF-A0A259CLH7-F1
#
_entry.id   AF-A0A259CLH7-F1
#
_cell.length_a   1.000
_cell.length_b   1.000
_cell.length_c   1.000
_cell.angle_alpha   90.00
_cell.angle_beta   90.00
_cell.angle_gamma   90.00
#
_symmetry.space_group_name_H-M   'P 1'
#
loop_
_entity.id
_entity.type
_entity.pdbx_description
1 polymer ?
#
loop_
_entity_poly.entity_id
_entity_poly.type
_entity_poly.pdbx_seq_one_letter_code
_entity_poly.pdbx_strand_id
1 'polypeptide(L)'
;MVGANIEANNRDREKESLETGEIYGFVASDYGRLEVGLQDGAADMLGMAAPVIALGQIRGDFSRYAGSIALLRTLDTQDSFKVLYLSPPIKGFRAGASWSPKFRQNADAANPRSRVIVKDAVELGLQFQQPVGEWVLGASGGYAFGNADPITQRADLASWSVGAQARRGQLRIGGAYVRRGESNRLERDFNQWEVNGGVAWVEDKWGVSASSSFTKSSERSNRLFAVGGFYALTPNIQIRSDLVQFRERRVGRAAENGVVGILELQLTI
;
A
#
# COMPACT_ATOMS: atom_id res chain seq x y z
N MET A 1 8.63 19.59 -19.07
CA MET A 1 7.92 18.50 -19.77
C MET A 1 6.47 18.48 -19.28
N VAL A 2 5.50 18.29 -20.17
CA VAL A 2 4.07 18.14 -19.84
C VAL A 2 3.63 16.76 -20.34
N GLY A 3 2.81 16.06 -19.57
CA GLY A 3 2.25 14.77 -19.98
C GLY A 3 0.99 14.41 -19.21
N ALA A 4 0.41 13.26 -19.56
CA ALA A 4 -0.74 12.68 -18.90
C ALA A 4 -0.54 11.18 -18.73
N ASN A 5 -1.18 10.61 -17.72
CA ASN A 5 -1.26 9.18 -17.46
C ASN A 5 -2.74 8.79 -17.36
N ILE A 6 -3.07 7.65 -17.96
CA ILE A 6 -4.38 7.01 -17.88
C ILE A 6 -4.12 5.53 -17.63
N GLU A 7 -4.49 5.08 -16.44
CA GLU A 7 -4.57 3.69 -16.06
C GLU A 7 -6.03 3.29 -15.92
N ALA A 8 -6.44 2.26 -16.66
CA ALA A 8 -7.76 1.65 -16.52
C ALA A 8 -7.56 0.23 -15.98
N ASN A 9 -7.96 -0.01 -14.73
CA ASN A 9 -7.87 -1.32 -14.15
C ASN A 9 -9.21 -2.05 -14.31
N ASN A 10 -9.26 -3.09 -15.16
CA ASN A 10 -10.44 -3.93 -15.32
C ASN A 10 -10.33 -5.21 -14.48
N ARG A 11 -9.77 -5.10 -13.26
CA ARG A 11 -9.76 -6.22 -12.33
C ARG A 11 -11.10 -6.25 -11.63
N ASP A 12 -11.89 -7.29 -11.90
CA ASP A 12 -13.03 -7.70 -11.08
C ASP A 12 -12.53 -8.01 -9.65
N ARG A 13 -12.37 -6.97 -8.85
CA ARG A 13 -12.17 -7.03 -7.40
C ARG A 13 -13.53 -6.71 -6.80
N GLU A 14 -14.37 -7.73 -6.56
CA GLU A 14 -15.70 -7.57 -5.92
C GLU A 14 -15.69 -6.91 -4.52
N LYS A 15 -14.53 -6.51 -3.99
CA LYS A 15 -14.40 -5.73 -2.74
C LYS A 15 -13.84 -4.31 -2.93
N GLU A 16 -13.43 -3.93 -4.14
CA GLU A 16 -13.16 -2.56 -4.56
C GLU A 16 -14.23 -2.21 -5.60
N SER A 17 -15.26 -1.47 -5.17
CA SER A 17 -16.28 -0.89 -6.06
C SER A 17 -15.59 -0.27 -7.27
N LEU A 18 -15.87 -0.73 -8.50
CA LEU A 18 -15.51 -0.13 -9.80
C LEU A 18 -14.66 1.15 -9.64
N GLU A 19 -13.39 1.00 -9.29
CA GLU A 19 -12.51 2.14 -9.11
C GLU A 19 -12.07 2.57 -10.51
N THR A 20 -12.38 3.82 -10.85
CA THR A 20 -11.79 4.46 -12.02
C THR A 20 -10.29 4.52 -11.70
N GLY A 21 -9.45 3.81 -12.48
CA GLY A 21 -8.01 3.77 -12.22
C GLY A 21 -7.34 5.16 -12.28
N GLU A 22 -6.02 5.21 -12.10
CA GLU A 22 -5.27 6.46 -12.04
C GLU A 22 -5.43 7.30 -13.33
N ILE A 23 -5.89 8.54 -13.20
CA ILE A 23 -6.00 9.48 -14.33
C ILE A 23 -5.51 10.84 -13.86
N TYR A 24 -4.34 11.26 -14.34
CA TYR A 24 -3.75 12.53 -13.94
C TYR A 24 -2.91 13.17 -15.05
N GLY A 25 -2.85 14.50 -15.02
CA GLY A 25 -1.90 15.29 -15.78
C GLY A 25 -0.68 15.64 -14.93
N PHE A 26 0.48 15.82 -15.56
CA PHE A 26 1.69 16.24 -14.85
C PHE A 26 2.50 17.30 -15.61
N VAL A 27 3.20 18.13 -14.83
CA VAL A 27 4.25 19.03 -15.29
C VAL A 27 5.51 18.72 -14.52
N ALA A 28 6.61 18.47 -15.23
CA ALA A 28 7.91 18.18 -14.66
C ALA A 28 8.97 19.19 -15.12
N SER A 29 9.82 19.61 -14.20
CA SER A 29 10.99 20.46 -14.43
C SER A 29 12.15 20.05 -13.52
N ASP A 30 13.26 20.77 -13.59
CA ASP A 30 14.40 20.59 -12.68
C ASP A 30 14.05 20.83 -11.21
N TYR A 31 12.94 21.55 -10.96
CA TYR A 31 12.42 21.82 -9.63
C TYR A 31 11.44 20.75 -9.14
N GLY A 32 11.27 19.64 -9.88
CA GLY A 32 10.41 18.53 -9.47
C GLY A 32 9.21 18.33 -10.38
N ARG A 33 8.21 17.61 -9.86
CA ARG A 33 7.03 17.17 -10.62
C ARG A 33 5.76 17.52 -9.86
N LEU A 34 4.84 18.22 -10.54
CA LEU A 34 3.48 18.47 -10.08
C LEU A 34 2.53 17.56 -10.84
N GLU A 35 1.61 16.91 -10.14
CA GLU A 35 0.57 16.04 -10.68
C GLU A 35 -0.81 16.50 -10.18
N VAL A 36 -1.81 16.38 -11.03
CA VAL A 36 -3.21 16.71 -10.70
C VAL A 36 -4.13 15.66 -11.31
N GLY A 37 -4.93 14.98 -10.48
CA GLY A 37 -5.86 13.95 -10.93
C GLY A 37 -6.19 12.90 -9.88
N LEU A 38 -6.73 11.77 -10.33
CA LEU A 38 -6.94 10.55 -9.53
C LEU A 38 -5.63 9.76 -9.54
N GLN A 39 -5.03 9.51 -8.39
CA GLN A 39 -3.66 9.02 -8.25
C GLN A 39 -3.41 8.62 -6.79
N ASP A 40 -2.42 7.79 -6.48
CA ASP A 40 -1.96 7.57 -5.10
C ASP A 40 -1.34 8.81 -4.41
N GLY A 41 -1.33 8.81 -3.08
CA GLY A 41 -0.74 9.88 -2.27
C GLY A 41 0.79 9.84 -2.17
N ALA A 42 1.38 11.00 -1.87
CA ALA A 42 2.84 11.15 -1.81
C ALA A 42 3.50 10.26 -0.73
N ALA A 43 2.77 9.96 0.35
CA ALA A 43 3.27 9.11 1.42
C ALA A 43 3.34 7.62 1.00
N ASP A 44 2.41 7.14 0.17
CA ASP A 44 2.49 5.79 -0.38
C ASP A 44 3.60 5.67 -1.44
N MET A 45 3.64 6.60 -2.39
CA MET A 45 4.61 6.61 -3.49
C MET A 45 6.07 6.58 -3.01
N LEU A 46 6.37 7.30 -1.92
CA LEU A 46 7.71 7.38 -1.34
C LEU A 46 7.96 6.32 -0.27
N GLY A 47 6.91 5.61 0.15
CA GLY A 47 6.94 4.62 1.22
C GLY A 47 7.70 3.34 0.84
N MET A 48 8.56 2.90 1.74
CA MET A 48 9.21 1.60 1.69
C MET A 48 8.53 0.63 2.66
N ALA A 49 8.45 -0.64 2.26
CA ALA A 49 7.90 -1.73 3.06
C ALA A 49 8.54 -3.06 2.65
N ALA A 50 8.03 -4.17 3.19
CA ALA A 50 8.36 -5.51 2.73
C ALA A 50 8.24 -5.64 1.20
N PRO A 51 9.23 -6.24 0.50
CA PRO A 51 9.07 -6.54 -0.91
C PRO A 51 7.99 -7.60 -1.08
N VAL A 52 7.00 -7.29 -1.89
CA VAL A 52 5.98 -8.23 -2.34
C VAL A 52 6.04 -8.34 -3.86
N ILE A 53 6.00 -9.56 -4.39
CA ILE A 53 5.99 -9.82 -5.84
C ILE A 53 4.80 -10.74 -6.19
N ALA A 54 4.73 -11.18 -7.45
CA ALA A 54 3.71 -12.12 -7.92
C ALA A 54 2.28 -11.60 -7.65
N LEU A 55 1.50 -12.29 -6.81
CA LEU A 55 0.10 -11.94 -6.52
C LEU A 55 -0.06 -11.09 -5.25
N GLY A 56 1.04 -10.51 -4.76
CA GLY A 56 1.06 -9.52 -3.68
C GLY A 56 1.25 -10.10 -2.27
N GLN A 57 1.22 -11.42 -2.11
CA GLN A 57 1.57 -12.15 -0.90
C GLN A 57 0.79 -11.67 0.34
N ILE A 58 1.47 -11.14 1.37
CA ILE A 58 0.82 -10.60 2.57
C ILE A 58 -0.08 -9.39 2.29
N ARG A 59 0.04 -8.75 1.11
CA ARG A 59 -0.83 -7.67 0.61
C ARG A 59 -1.75 -8.14 -0.52
N GLY A 60 -1.73 -9.43 -0.83
CA GLY A 60 -2.22 -9.98 -2.09
C GLY A 60 -3.64 -10.52 -2.09
N ASP A 61 -3.93 -11.25 -3.17
CA ASP A 61 -5.27 -11.72 -3.54
C ASP A 61 -5.83 -12.82 -2.62
N PHE A 62 -5.03 -13.40 -1.73
CA PHE A 62 -5.51 -14.41 -0.76
C PHE A 62 -6.71 -13.93 0.06
N SER A 63 -6.78 -12.62 0.32
CA SER A 63 -7.86 -11.96 1.08
C SER A 63 -9.23 -11.97 0.39
N ARG A 64 -9.29 -12.34 -0.89
CA ARG A 64 -10.55 -12.63 -1.58
C ARG A 64 -11.21 -13.88 -1.00
N TYR A 65 -10.40 -14.86 -0.60
CA TYR A 65 -10.86 -16.15 -0.11
C TYR A 65 -10.89 -16.21 1.42
N ALA A 66 -9.85 -15.71 2.09
CA ALA A 66 -9.78 -15.72 3.56
C ALA A 66 -8.77 -14.72 4.11
N GLY A 67 -8.98 -14.36 5.39
CA GLY A 67 -8.08 -13.50 6.13
C GLY A 67 -8.12 -12.03 5.68
N SER A 68 -7.25 -11.22 6.26
CA SER A 68 -7.06 -9.81 5.89
C SER A 68 -5.60 -9.53 5.58
N ILE A 69 -5.39 -8.57 4.68
CA ILE A 69 -4.07 -8.14 4.19
C ILE A 69 -3.27 -7.31 5.21
N ALA A 70 -1.96 -7.28 5.02
CA ALA A 70 -1.04 -6.35 5.68
C ALA A 70 -1.32 -4.91 5.27
N LEU A 71 -1.00 -3.95 6.14
CA LEU A 71 -1.08 -2.51 5.89
C LEU A 71 0.05 -2.02 4.99
N LEU A 72 1.25 -2.59 5.16
CA LEU A 72 2.53 -2.24 4.54
C LEU A 72 3.05 -0.83 4.86
N ARG A 73 2.23 0.20 4.63
CA ARG A 73 2.57 1.62 4.76
C ARG A 73 1.44 2.38 5.44
N THR A 74 1.66 3.68 5.61
CA THR A 74 0.63 4.60 6.07
C THR A 74 -0.64 4.49 5.22
N LEU A 75 -1.78 4.90 5.78
CA LEU A 75 -3.02 5.00 5.04
C LEU A 75 -2.85 5.99 3.88
N ASP A 76 -3.26 5.54 2.71
CA ASP A 76 -3.28 6.29 1.46
C ASP A 76 -4.73 6.63 1.09
N THR A 77 -4.92 7.80 0.48
CA THR A 77 -6.24 8.25 0.03
C THR A 77 -6.64 7.70 -1.34
N GLN A 78 -5.87 6.74 -1.88
CA GLN A 78 -6.18 5.98 -3.10
C GLN A 78 -6.48 6.92 -4.27
N ASP A 79 -7.32 6.51 -5.22
CA ASP A 79 -7.70 7.27 -6.41
C ASP A 79 -8.59 8.50 -6.13
N SER A 80 -8.54 9.11 -4.94
CA SER A 80 -9.17 10.41 -4.71
C SER A 80 -8.50 11.49 -5.54
N PHE A 81 -9.26 12.41 -6.13
CA PHE A 81 -8.71 13.60 -6.78
C PHE A 81 -7.74 14.32 -5.84
N LYS A 82 -6.53 14.61 -6.33
CA LYS A 82 -5.47 15.23 -5.56
C LYS A 82 -4.55 16.11 -6.40
N VAL A 83 -3.92 17.05 -5.71
CA VAL A 83 -2.75 17.79 -6.20
C VAL A 83 -1.54 17.24 -5.47
N LEU A 84 -0.51 16.83 -6.21
CA LEU A 84 0.67 16.17 -5.67
C LEU A 84 1.93 16.84 -6.21
N TYR A 85 2.89 17.11 -5.33
CA TYR A 85 4.22 17.58 -5.69
C TYR A 85 5.27 16.59 -5.20
N LEU A 86 6.22 16.26 -6.07
CA LEU A 86 7.42 15.48 -5.78
C LEU A 86 8.65 16.34 -6.04
N SER A 87 9.52 16.45 -5.03
CA SER A 87 10.80 17.11 -5.19
C SER A 87 11.68 16.36 -6.20
N PRO A 88 12.63 17.05 -6.85
CA PRO A 88 13.73 16.38 -7.51
C PRO A 88 14.55 15.61 -6.44
N PRO A 89 15.23 14.52 -6.81
CA PRO A 89 16.14 13.84 -5.89
C PRO A 89 17.39 14.71 -5.65
N ILE A 90 17.70 15.02 -4.39
CA ILE A 90 18.89 15.79 -4.00
C ILE A 90 19.73 14.95 -3.06
N LYS A 91 20.92 14.51 -3.50
CA LYS A 91 21.84 13.68 -2.71
C LYS A 91 21.15 12.46 -2.08
N GLY A 92 20.28 11.80 -2.85
CA GLY A 92 19.52 10.63 -2.40
C GLY A 92 18.22 10.95 -1.66
N PHE A 93 17.98 12.19 -1.26
CA PHE A 93 16.71 12.60 -0.64
C PHE A 93 15.65 12.96 -1.68
N ARG A 94 14.42 12.51 -1.44
CA ARG A 94 13.23 12.91 -2.20
C ARG A 94 12.08 13.11 -1.23
N ALA A 95 11.39 14.24 -1.34
CA ALA A 95 10.21 14.55 -0.56
C ALA A 95 8.98 14.67 -1.48
N GLY A 96 7.81 14.48 -0.90
CA GLY A 96 6.55 14.63 -1.59
C GLY A 96 5.45 15.08 -0.65
N ALA A 97 4.50 15.82 -1.21
CA ALA A 97 3.28 16.20 -0.53
C ALA A 97 2.11 16.07 -1.50
N SER A 98 0.99 15.56 -1.03
CA SER A 98 -0.27 15.57 -1.77
C SER A 98 -1.41 16.06 -0.90
N TRP A 99 -2.37 16.71 -1.54
CA TRP A 99 -3.60 17.16 -0.92
C TRP A 99 -4.79 16.68 -1.73
N SER A 100 -5.73 16.02 -1.07
CA SER A 100 -7.05 15.71 -1.60
C SER A 100 -8.10 16.53 -0.87
N PRO A 101 -8.94 17.32 -1.57
CA PRO A 101 -10.06 18.01 -0.95
C PRO A 101 -11.06 17.02 -0.33
N LYS A 102 -11.19 15.81 -0.90
CA LYS A 102 -12.13 14.82 -0.41
C LYS A 102 -11.77 13.41 -0.84
N PHE A 103 -11.53 12.55 0.15
CA PHE A 103 -11.44 11.10 0.00
C PHE A 103 -12.76 10.45 0.43
N ARG A 104 -13.21 9.43 -0.32
CA ARG A 104 -14.45 8.69 -0.01
C ARG A 104 -14.27 7.19 -0.25
N GLN A 105 -14.80 6.39 0.66
CA GLN A 105 -14.96 4.95 0.50
C GLN A 105 -16.38 4.54 0.93
N ASN A 106 -16.99 3.60 0.21
CA ASN A 106 -18.37 3.16 0.44
C ASN A 106 -19.37 4.34 0.46
N ALA A 107 -19.19 5.32 -0.43
CA ALA A 107 -19.91 6.59 -0.38
C ALA A 107 -21.45 6.45 -0.46
N ASP A 108 -21.92 5.39 -1.12
CA ASP A 108 -23.34 5.14 -1.35
C ASP A 108 -24.02 4.34 -0.23
N ALA A 109 -23.28 3.93 0.82
CA ALA A 109 -23.85 3.16 1.91
C ALA A 109 -25.01 3.92 2.58
N ALA A 110 -26.18 3.30 2.73
CA ALA A 110 -27.36 3.97 3.31
C ALA A 110 -27.09 4.52 4.72
N ASN A 111 -26.37 3.76 5.55
CA ASN A 111 -25.91 4.21 6.87
C ASN A 111 -24.64 5.09 6.71
N PRO A 112 -24.69 6.39 7.08
CA PRO A 112 -23.53 7.27 7.00
C PRO A 112 -22.31 6.78 7.81
N ARG A 113 -22.54 6.03 8.90
CA ARG A 113 -21.45 5.47 9.72
C ARG A 113 -20.67 4.37 9.00
N SER A 114 -21.25 3.75 7.97
CA SER A 114 -20.56 2.77 7.12
C SER A 114 -19.69 3.41 6.02
N ARG A 115 -19.83 4.72 5.80
CA ARG A 115 -19.03 5.49 4.84
C ARG A 115 -17.71 5.91 5.47
N VAL A 116 -16.65 6.01 4.68
CA VAL A 116 -15.45 6.76 5.03
C VAL A 116 -15.46 8.02 4.19
N ILE A 117 -15.44 9.19 4.84
CA ILE A 117 -15.37 10.48 4.16
C ILE A 117 -14.35 11.31 4.93
N VAL A 118 -13.25 11.67 4.27
CA VAL A 118 -12.19 12.52 4.83
C VAL A 118 -12.11 13.78 3.98
N LYS A 119 -12.11 14.95 4.65
CA LYS A 119 -11.95 16.27 4.05
C LYS A 119 -10.54 16.76 4.26
N ASP A 120 -10.01 17.44 3.26
CA ASP A 120 -8.70 18.10 3.30
C ASP A 120 -7.59 17.13 3.75
N ALA A 121 -7.58 15.95 3.13
CA ALA A 121 -6.57 14.94 3.43
C ALA A 121 -5.22 15.39 2.84
N VAL A 122 -4.19 15.37 3.68
CA VAL A 122 -2.81 15.68 3.31
C VAL A 122 -1.96 14.46 3.57
N GLU A 123 -1.09 14.14 2.61
CA GLU A 123 -0.13 13.07 2.73
C GLU A 123 1.27 13.59 2.44
N LEU A 124 2.20 13.31 3.35
CA LEU A 124 3.59 13.73 3.29
C LEU A 124 4.48 12.50 3.23
N GLY A 125 5.39 12.46 2.27
CA GLY A 125 6.38 11.40 2.10
C GLY A 125 7.80 11.96 2.11
N LEU A 126 8.71 11.24 2.74
CA LEU A 126 10.14 11.46 2.67
C LEU A 126 10.84 10.14 2.38
N GLN A 127 11.75 10.14 1.43
CA GLN A 127 12.54 9.01 1.03
C GLN A 127 14.02 9.40 0.97
N PHE A 128 14.88 8.48 1.42
CA PHE A 128 16.32 8.54 1.23
C PHE A 128 16.79 7.26 0.56
N GLN A 129 17.63 7.37 -0.48
CA GLN A 129 18.28 6.24 -1.13
C GLN A 129 19.74 6.56 -1.43
N GLN A 130 20.63 5.65 -1.06
CA GLN A 130 22.07 5.86 -1.21
C GLN A 130 22.78 4.54 -1.59
N PRO A 131 23.61 4.54 -2.65
CA PRO A 131 24.56 3.47 -2.91
C PRO A 131 25.67 3.44 -1.84
N VAL A 132 25.93 2.25 -1.30
CA VAL A 132 26.98 1.96 -0.33
C VAL A 132 27.66 0.64 -0.73
N GLY A 133 28.79 0.76 -1.46
CA GLY A 133 29.44 -0.40 -2.07
C GLY A 133 28.52 -1.07 -3.09
N GLU A 134 28.33 -2.39 -2.97
CA GLU A 134 27.40 -3.16 -3.82
C GLU A 134 25.93 -3.06 -3.40
N TRP A 135 25.64 -2.36 -2.30
CA TRP A 135 24.29 -2.20 -1.78
C TRP A 135 23.69 -0.86 -2.18
N VAL A 136 22.38 -0.84 -2.35
CA VAL A 136 21.56 0.38 -2.31
C VAL A 136 20.72 0.32 -1.05
N LEU A 137 20.99 1.22 -0.11
CA LEU A 137 20.25 1.34 1.14
C LEU A 137 19.20 2.43 1.00
N GLY A 138 18.03 2.20 1.59
CA GLY A 138 16.92 3.13 1.55
C GLY A 138 16.16 3.20 2.86
N ALA A 139 15.63 4.38 3.15
CA ALA A 139 14.72 4.63 4.25
C ALA A 139 13.59 5.54 3.79
N SER A 140 12.44 5.45 4.46
CA SER A 140 11.30 6.32 4.19
C SER A 140 10.51 6.64 5.45
N GLY A 141 9.88 7.81 5.47
CA GLY A 141 8.83 8.18 6.41
C GLY A 141 7.60 8.66 5.65
N GLY A 142 6.41 8.35 6.15
CA GLY A 142 5.15 8.80 5.60
C GLY A 142 4.19 9.23 6.70
N TYR A 143 3.43 10.29 6.47
CA TYR A 143 2.35 10.74 7.35
C TYR A 143 1.14 11.17 6.54
N ALA A 144 -0.04 10.70 6.92
CA ALA A 144 -1.31 11.04 6.31
C ALA A 144 -2.27 11.56 7.39
N PHE A 145 -2.88 12.72 7.15
CA PHE A 145 -3.83 13.33 8.08
C PHE A 145 -4.98 14.05 7.36
N GLY A 146 -6.12 14.23 8.02
CA GLY A 146 -7.29 14.88 7.45
C GLY A 146 -8.53 14.73 8.32
N ASN A 147 -9.56 15.53 8.08
CA ASN A 147 -10.73 15.60 8.96
C ASN A 147 -11.82 14.63 8.51
N ALA A 148 -12.28 13.74 9.39
CA ALA A 148 -13.43 12.91 9.09
C ALA A 148 -14.69 13.76 8.97
N ASP A 149 -15.55 13.48 7.98
CA ASP A 149 -16.84 14.18 7.89
C ASP A 149 -17.67 13.84 9.13
N PRO A 150 -18.16 14.85 9.88
CA PRO A 150 -18.92 14.63 11.11
C PRO A 150 -20.12 13.68 10.94
N ILE A 151 -20.72 13.62 9.74
CA ILE A 151 -21.85 12.72 9.47
C ILE A 151 -21.48 11.23 9.62
N THR A 152 -20.21 10.89 9.43
CA THR A 152 -19.71 9.52 9.56
C THR A 152 -19.46 9.11 11.01
N GLN A 153 -19.33 10.09 11.92
CA GLN A 153 -18.95 9.90 13.32
C GLN A 153 -17.62 9.15 13.53
N ARG A 154 -16.77 9.11 12.50
CA ARG A 154 -15.44 8.49 12.57
C ARG A 154 -14.42 9.43 13.20
N ALA A 155 -13.31 8.88 13.67
CA ALA A 155 -12.13 9.64 14.03
C ALA A 155 -11.39 10.13 12.77
N ASP A 156 -10.69 11.24 12.93
CA ASP A 156 -9.89 11.87 11.89
C ASP A 156 -8.81 10.92 11.36
N LEU A 157 -8.35 11.19 10.14
CA LEU A 157 -7.21 10.50 9.58
C LEU A 157 -5.95 11.00 10.30
N ALA A 158 -5.16 10.06 10.84
CA ALA A 158 -3.86 10.30 11.45
C ALA A 158 -3.03 9.00 11.44
N SER A 159 -2.35 8.75 10.33
CA SER A 159 -1.59 7.53 10.10
C SER A 159 -0.15 7.87 9.73
N TRP A 160 0.82 7.11 10.24
CA TRP A 160 2.21 7.22 9.82
C TRP A 160 2.87 5.87 9.60
N SER A 161 3.96 5.88 8.85
CA SER A 161 4.84 4.73 8.69
C SER A 161 6.30 5.14 8.58
N VAL A 162 7.18 4.25 9.01
CA VAL A 162 8.62 4.30 8.71
C VAL A 162 9.03 2.98 8.09
N GLY A 163 9.88 3.05 7.08
CA GLY A 163 10.29 1.89 6.30
C GLY A 163 11.76 1.93 5.94
N ALA A 164 12.33 0.77 5.67
CA ALA A 164 13.69 0.62 5.20
C ALA A 164 13.79 -0.50 4.16
N GLN A 165 14.70 -0.34 3.22
CA GLN A 165 15.03 -1.35 2.21
C GLN A 165 16.53 -1.43 1.97
N ALA A 166 16.99 -2.61 1.57
CA ALA A 166 18.33 -2.85 1.08
C ALA A 166 18.25 -3.68 -0.21
N ARG A 167 19.06 -3.33 -1.21
CA ARG A 167 19.13 -4.04 -2.48
C ARG A 167 20.59 -4.32 -2.85
N ARG A 168 20.88 -5.52 -3.34
CA ARG A 168 22.19 -5.92 -3.89
C ARG A 168 21.97 -6.90 -5.04
N GLY A 169 22.27 -6.47 -6.26
CA GLY A 169 21.89 -7.23 -7.45
C GLY A 169 20.39 -7.54 -7.45
N GLN A 170 20.05 -8.82 -7.54
CA GLN A 170 18.67 -9.32 -7.58
C GLN A 170 18.02 -9.42 -6.20
N LEU A 171 18.82 -9.37 -5.13
CA LEU A 171 18.34 -9.45 -3.76
C LEU A 171 17.69 -8.14 -3.32
N ARG A 172 16.50 -8.24 -2.75
CA ARG A 172 15.72 -7.15 -2.16
C ARG A 172 15.31 -7.55 -0.75
N ILE A 173 15.58 -6.70 0.23
CA ILE A 173 15.19 -6.87 1.62
C ILE A 173 14.44 -5.60 2.03
N GLY A 174 13.37 -5.74 2.80
CA GLY A 174 12.64 -4.57 3.27
C GLY A 174 11.68 -4.86 4.39
N GLY A 175 11.23 -3.80 5.03
CA GLY A 175 10.21 -3.85 6.06
C GLY A 175 9.77 -2.46 6.48
N ALA A 176 8.68 -2.42 7.22
CA ALA A 176 8.12 -1.18 7.75
C ALA A 176 7.38 -1.38 9.06
N TYR A 177 7.30 -0.29 9.81
CA TYR A 177 6.37 -0.12 10.91
C TYR A 177 5.28 0.87 10.49
N VAL A 178 4.03 0.54 10.78
CA VAL A 178 2.86 1.37 10.48
C VAL A 178 2.07 1.60 11.76
N ARG A 179 1.62 2.82 11.98
CA ARG A 179 0.64 3.14 13.04
C ARG A 179 -0.51 3.92 12.44
N ARG A 180 -1.71 3.35 12.55
CA ARG A 180 -2.97 4.01 12.14
C ARG A 180 -3.75 4.56 13.33
N GLY A 181 -3.49 4.07 14.55
CA GLY A 181 -4.28 4.48 15.71
C GLY A 181 -5.76 4.23 15.45
N GLU A 182 -6.60 5.24 15.69
CA GLU A 182 -8.03 5.23 15.40
C GLU A 182 -8.38 5.82 14.03
N SER A 183 -7.41 6.03 13.12
CA SER A 183 -7.64 6.62 11.80
C SER A 183 -8.87 6.03 11.09
N ASN A 184 -9.84 6.89 10.78
CA ASN A 184 -11.09 6.53 10.13
C ASN A 184 -11.92 5.46 10.86
N ARG A 185 -11.78 5.28 12.19
CA ARG A 185 -12.53 4.30 13.00
C ARG A 185 -13.75 4.93 13.66
N LEU A 186 -14.77 4.10 13.90
CA LEU A 186 -15.96 4.51 14.67
C LEU A 186 -15.69 4.43 16.17
N GLU A 187 -14.92 3.44 16.58
CA GLU A 187 -14.51 3.19 17.94
C GLU A 187 -13.47 4.23 18.36
N ARG A 188 -13.78 4.99 19.41
CA ARG A 188 -12.83 5.93 20.02
C ARG A 188 -11.81 5.16 20.85
N ASP A 189 -10.59 5.70 20.94
CA ASP A 189 -9.44 5.07 21.59
C ASP A 189 -9.00 3.76 20.91
N PHE A 190 -9.43 3.54 19.66
CA PHE A 190 -8.95 2.42 18.87
C PHE A 190 -7.46 2.61 18.57
N ASN A 191 -6.69 1.53 18.74
CA ASN A 191 -5.29 1.54 18.37
C ASN A 191 -5.08 0.48 17.30
N GLN A 192 -4.27 0.79 16.29
CA GLN A 192 -3.84 -0.17 15.28
C GLN A 192 -2.40 0.14 14.86
N TRP A 193 -1.59 -0.91 14.82
CA TRP A 193 -0.23 -0.87 14.30
C TRP A 193 0.14 -2.19 13.62
N GLU A 194 1.17 -2.12 12.78
CA GLU A 194 1.73 -3.27 12.08
C GLU A 194 3.26 -3.19 12.02
N VAL A 195 3.90 -4.36 12.10
CA VAL A 195 5.25 -4.57 11.56
C VAL A 195 5.18 -5.52 10.37
N ASN A 196 5.90 -5.22 9.31
CA ASN A 196 6.05 -6.10 8.15
C ASN A 196 7.51 -6.19 7.71
N GLY A 197 7.85 -7.32 7.08
CA GLY A 197 9.19 -7.56 6.56
C GLY A 197 9.19 -8.65 5.49
N GLY A 198 10.19 -8.63 4.63
CA GLY A 198 10.34 -9.64 3.60
C GLY A 198 11.66 -9.59 2.86
N VAL A 199 11.88 -10.64 2.07
CA VAL A 199 13.01 -10.81 1.18
C VAL A 199 12.50 -11.30 -0.17
N ALA A 200 13.11 -10.80 -1.24
CA ALA A 200 12.86 -11.26 -2.60
C ALA A 200 14.16 -11.40 -3.37
N TRP A 201 14.20 -12.40 -4.26
CA TRP A 201 15.19 -12.53 -5.31
C TRP A 201 14.47 -12.41 -6.64
N VAL A 202 14.88 -11.45 -7.48
CA VAL A 202 14.17 -11.14 -8.72
C VAL A 202 15.14 -11.06 -9.89
N GLU A 203 15.03 -12.04 -10.77
CA GLU A 203 15.67 -12.10 -12.08
C GLU A 203 14.69 -11.63 -13.17
N ASP A 204 15.17 -11.52 -14.42
CA ASP A 204 14.36 -11.10 -15.56
C ASP A 204 13.21 -12.09 -15.86
N LYS A 205 13.48 -13.40 -15.76
CA LYS A 205 12.50 -14.45 -16.10
C LYS A 205 11.72 -14.99 -14.92
N TRP A 206 12.21 -14.80 -13.70
CA TRP A 206 11.59 -15.40 -12.52
C TRP A 206 11.91 -14.59 -11.27
N GLY A 207 11.06 -14.75 -10.26
CA GLY A 207 11.32 -14.19 -8.95
C GLY A 207 10.67 -15.03 -7.87
N VAL A 208 11.29 -15.05 -6.71
CA VAL A 208 10.75 -15.69 -5.50
C VAL A 208 10.87 -14.74 -4.33
N SER A 209 9.99 -14.90 -3.36
CA SER A 209 9.92 -14.02 -2.20
C SER A 209 9.27 -14.70 -1.02
N ALA A 210 9.62 -14.22 0.16
CA ALA A 210 8.94 -14.52 1.40
C ALA A 210 8.68 -13.22 2.17
N SER A 211 7.48 -13.07 2.70
CA SER A 211 7.07 -11.89 3.46
C SER A 211 6.20 -12.28 4.66
N SER A 212 6.22 -11.44 5.69
CA SER A 212 5.42 -11.64 6.91
C SER A 212 4.95 -10.30 7.46
N SER A 213 3.81 -10.32 8.14
CA SER A 213 3.34 -9.19 8.92
C SER A 213 2.74 -9.63 10.25
N PHE A 214 2.83 -8.74 11.23
CA PHE A 214 2.05 -8.81 12.45
C PHE A 214 1.30 -7.49 12.64
N THR A 215 -0.02 -7.56 12.57
CA THR A 215 -0.92 -6.43 12.82
C THR A 215 -1.59 -6.64 14.17
N LYS A 216 -1.61 -5.62 15.02
CA LYS A 216 -2.38 -5.60 16.26
C LYS A 216 -3.30 -4.40 16.28
N SER A 217 -4.54 -4.62 16.68
CA SER A 217 -5.49 -3.58 17.03
C SER A 217 -6.11 -3.80 18.41
N SER A 218 -6.95 -2.86 18.87
CA SER A 218 -7.66 -2.96 20.15
C SER A 218 -8.49 -4.24 20.29
N GLU A 219 -9.04 -4.74 19.18
CA GLU A 219 -9.97 -5.88 19.20
C GLU A 219 -9.39 -7.14 18.54
N ARG A 220 -8.27 -7.03 17.83
CA ARG A 220 -7.79 -8.09 16.95
C ARG A 220 -6.25 -8.15 16.89
N SER A 221 -5.73 -9.34 16.62
CA SER A 221 -4.40 -9.48 16.02
C SER A 221 -4.45 -10.33 14.77
N ASN A 222 -3.52 -10.08 13.84
CA ASN A 222 -3.33 -10.86 12.62
C ASN A 222 -1.85 -11.18 12.45
N ARG A 223 -1.54 -12.40 12.03
CA ARG A 223 -0.21 -12.82 11.58
C ARG A 223 -0.33 -13.39 10.19
N LEU A 224 0.48 -12.87 9.28
CA LEU A 224 0.60 -13.39 7.92
C LEU A 224 2.02 -13.91 7.70
N PHE A 225 2.13 -15.02 7.00
CA PHE A 225 3.36 -15.48 6.39
C PHE A 225 3.04 -15.91 4.97
N ALA A 226 3.79 -15.43 4.00
CA ALA A 226 3.55 -15.72 2.61
C ALA A 226 4.84 -16.04 1.89
N VAL A 227 4.78 -17.01 0.99
CA VAL A 227 5.79 -17.24 -0.04
C VAL A 227 5.13 -17.08 -1.40
N GLY A 228 5.85 -16.52 -2.34
CA GLY A 228 5.29 -16.19 -3.64
C GLY A 228 6.36 -16.09 -4.70
N GLY A 229 5.97 -16.33 -5.94
CA GLY A 229 6.89 -16.30 -7.06
C GLY A 229 6.20 -16.23 -8.41
N PHE A 230 7.00 -15.93 -9.41
CA PHE A 230 6.57 -15.88 -10.79
C PHE A 230 7.60 -16.50 -11.73
N TYR A 231 7.13 -16.91 -12.90
CA TYR A 231 7.96 -17.36 -14.01
C TYR A 231 7.36 -16.89 -15.34
N ALA A 232 8.13 -16.15 -16.13
CA ALA A 232 7.78 -15.73 -17.48
C ALA A 232 8.09 -16.86 -18.47
N LEU A 233 7.03 -17.47 -19.02
CA LEU A 233 7.15 -18.45 -20.11
C LEU A 233 7.59 -17.77 -21.40
N THR A 234 7.03 -16.59 -21.65
CA THR A 234 7.37 -15.66 -22.74
C THR A 234 7.27 -14.23 -22.20
N PRO A 235 7.67 -13.19 -22.96
CA PRO A 235 7.44 -11.80 -22.57
C PRO A 235 5.97 -11.45 -22.30
N ASN A 236 5.03 -12.22 -22.87
CA ASN A 236 3.59 -11.96 -22.82
C ASN A 236 2.84 -12.96 -21.93
N ILE A 237 3.49 -14.02 -21.43
CA ILE A 237 2.84 -15.09 -20.68
C ILE A 237 3.64 -15.36 -19.42
N GLN A 238 2.99 -15.19 -18.26
CA GLN A 238 3.62 -15.36 -16.95
C GLN A 238 2.75 -16.24 -16.04
N ILE A 239 3.38 -17.21 -15.37
CA ILE A 239 2.76 -17.93 -14.26
C ILE A 239 3.12 -17.21 -12.96
N ARG A 240 2.14 -17.01 -12.09
CA ARG A 240 2.31 -16.36 -10.78
C ARG A 240 1.62 -17.19 -9.71
N SER A 241 2.23 -17.30 -8.54
CA SER A 241 1.65 -18.06 -7.45
C SER A 241 2.02 -17.50 -6.09
N ASP A 242 1.08 -17.57 -5.16
CA ASP A 242 1.28 -17.25 -3.75
C ASP A 242 0.71 -18.35 -2.86
N LEU A 243 1.39 -18.61 -1.74
CA LEU A 243 0.90 -19.42 -0.64
C LEU A 243 0.96 -18.57 0.63
N VAL A 244 -0.21 -18.30 1.22
CA VAL A 244 -0.35 -17.41 2.38
C VAL A 244 -0.96 -18.17 3.54
N GLN A 245 -0.22 -18.21 4.65
CA GLN A 245 -0.73 -18.63 5.94
C GLN A 245 -1.20 -17.40 6.72
N PHE A 246 -2.42 -17.46 7.26
CA PHE A 246 -2.97 -16.42 8.12
C PHE A 246 -3.38 -16.98 9.48
N ARG A 247 -3.27 -16.13 10.52
CA ARG A 247 -3.82 -16.38 11.85
C ARG A 247 -4.38 -15.10 12.45
N GLU A 248 -5.70 -15.05 12.52
CA GLU A 248 -6.47 -13.97 13.11
C GLU A 248 -6.98 -14.36 14.49
N ARG A 249 -6.90 -13.44 15.43
CA ARG A 249 -7.50 -13.57 16.76
C ARG A 249 -8.32 -12.35 17.05
N ARG A 250 -9.57 -12.53 17.44
CA ARG A 250 -10.44 -11.44 17.93
C ARG A 250 -10.69 -11.65 19.43
N VAL A 251 -10.80 -10.55 20.16
CA VAL A 251 -11.14 -10.58 21.59
C VAL A 251 -12.47 -11.33 21.76
N GLY A 252 -12.50 -12.29 22.68
CA GLY A 252 -13.68 -13.10 22.97
C GLY A 252 -14.07 -14.13 21.90
N ARG A 253 -13.23 -14.41 20.90
CA ARG A 253 -13.49 -15.43 19.87
C ARG A 253 -12.32 -16.41 19.71
N ALA A 254 -12.63 -17.59 19.17
CA ALA A 254 -11.61 -18.55 18.74
C ALA A 254 -10.71 -17.93 17.66
N ALA A 255 -9.47 -18.42 17.56
CA ALA A 255 -8.57 -18.02 16.50
C ALA A 255 -9.05 -18.60 15.16
N GLU A 256 -9.04 -17.77 14.12
CA GLU A 256 -9.25 -18.20 12.73
C GLU A 256 -7.88 -18.32 12.07
N ASN A 257 -7.57 -19.49 11.51
CA ASN A 257 -6.30 -19.69 10.81
C ASN A 257 -6.46 -20.63 9.63
N GLY A 258 -5.63 -20.44 8.62
CA GLY A 258 -5.66 -21.26 7.42
C GLY A 258 -4.49 -20.96 6.50
N VAL A 259 -4.46 -21.69 5.40
CA VAL A 259 -3.53 -21.49 4.30
C VAL A 259 -4.33 -21.34 3.01
N VAL A 260 -4.00 -20.33 2.23
CA VAL A 260 -4.59 -20.08 0.90
C VAL A 260 -3.48 -20.15 -0.13
N GLY A 261 -3.66 -20.99 -1.14
CA GLY A 261 -2.80 -21.05 -2.32
C GLY A 261 -3.53 -20.47 -3.53
N ILE A 262 -2.86 -19.61 -4.28
CA ILE A 262 -3.37 -19.07 -5.54
C ILE A 262 -2.32 -19.32 -6.63
N LEU A 263 -2.79 -19.74 -7.79
CA LEU A 263 -2.02 -19.83 -9.02
C LEU A 263 -2.78 -19.06 -10.10
N GLU A 264 -2.06 -18.26 -10.86
CA GLU A 264 -2.62 -17.44 -11.93
C GLU A 264 -1.72 -17.51 -13.17
N LEU A 265 -2.35 -17.57 -14.34
CA LEU A 265 -1.69 -17.38 -15.64
C LEU A 265 -2.04 -15.97 -16.14
N GLN A 266 -1.05 -15.08 -16.15
CA GLN A 266 -1.19 -13.73 -16.68
C GLN A 266 -0.83 -13.72 -18.17
N LEU A 267 -1.72 -13.10 -18.96
CA LEU A 267 -1.52 -12.81 -20.37
C LEU A 267 -1.42 -11.29 -20.52
N THR A 268 -0.29 -10.81 -21.05
CA THR A 268 -0.08 -9.40 -21.38
C THR A 268 -0.17 -9.26 -22.89
N ILE A 269 -1.25 -8.64 -23.36
CA ILE A 269 -1.51 -8.36 -24.78
C ILE A 269 -0.95 -6.99 -25.12
#